data_AF-A0A9X2ERK7-F1
#
_entry.id   AF-A0A9X2ERK7-F1
#
_cell.length_a   1.000
_cell.length_b   1.000
_cell.length_c   1.000
_cell.angle_alpha   90.00
_cell.angle_beta   90.00
_cell.angle_gamma   90.00
#
_symmetry.space_group_name_H-M   'P 1'
#
loop_
_entity.id
_entity.type
_entity.pdbx_description
1 polymer ?
#
loop_
_entity_poly.entity_id
_entity_poly.type
_entity_poly.pdbx_seq_one_letter_code
_entity_poly.pdbx_strand_id
1 'polypeptide(L)'
;YLNMERYSLVSEKRYRRWSRRNFDFVKFNAELFKQTLLNDHECVAAIDASFINKSGKKTEGLGWYYNGSAGASQRGLEISMICITDLKSNTAYALDAQQTIDEEGQSRIELYANHAAKLAPTLLDLGIRYLAADAYYTKVKFISAIIPTGLHI
;
A
#
# COMPACT_ATOMS: atom_id res chain seq x y z
N TYR A 1 -2.56 -21.65 1.79
CA TYR A 1 -1.84 -22.59 0.90
C TYR A 1 -2.62 -23.87 0.61
N LEU A 2 -3.21 -24.57 1.60
CA LEU A 2 -4.03 -25.78 1.35
C LEU A 2 -5.21 -25.56 0.39
N ASN A 3 -5.89 -24.42 0.49
CA ASN A 3 -6.96 -24.09 -0.47
C ASN A 3 -6.42 -23.93 -1.89
N MET A 4 -5.25 -23.31 -2.07
CA MET A 4 -4.64 -23.13 -3.39
C MET A 4 -4.20 -24.47 -4.00
N GLU A 5 -3.72 -25.40 -3.19
CA GLU A 5 -3.40 -26.77 -3.66
C GLU A 5 -4.64 -27.50 -4.18
N ARG A 6 -5.79 -27.36 -3.52
CA ARG A 6 -7.05 -28.01 -3.98
C ARG A 6 -7.49 -27.57 -5.37
N TYR A 7 -7.17 -26.35 -5.77
CA TYR A 7 -7.58 -25.76 -7.04
C TYR A 7 -6.40 -25.61 -8.03
N SER A 8 -5.30 -26.31 -7.81
CA SER A 8 -4.14 -26.24 -8.71
C SER A 8 -3.40 -27.57 -8.83
N LEU A 9 -2.53 -27.67 -9.82
CA LEU A 9 -1.60 -28.80 -9.98
C LEU A 9 -0.36 -28.66 -9.06
N VAL A 10 -0.39 -27.74 -8.09
CA VAL A 10 0.76 -27.32 -7.31
C VAL A 10 0.54 -27.61 -5.83
N SER A 11 1.53 -28.21 -5.17
CA SER A 11 1.41 -28.56 -3.75
C SER A 11 1.49 -27.36 -2.80
N GLU A 12 0.87 -27.49 -1.62
CA GLU A 12 0.93 -26.50 -0.52
C GLU A 12 2.38 -26.11 -0.21
N LYS A 13 3.28 -27.10 -0.19
CA LYS A 13 4.71 -26.91 0.09
C LYS A 13 5.36 -25.99 -0.95
N ARG A 14 4.96 -26.08 -2.22
CA ARG A 14 5.49 -25.18 -3.27
C ARG A 14 5.00 -23.76 -3.03
N TYR A 15 3.71 -23.54 -2.78
CA TYR A 15 3.17 -22.21 -2.47
C TYR A 15 3.86 -21.58 -1.25
N ARG A 16 4.02 -22.33 -0.16
CA ARG A 16 4.69 -21.86 1.06
C ARG A 16 6.16 -21.50 0.83
N ARG A 17 6.87 -22.22 -0.04
CA ARG A 17 8.27 -21.88 -0.39
C ARG A 17 8.34 -20.62 -1.25
N TRP A 18 7.41 -20.47 -2.19
CA TRP A 18 7.37 -19.28 -3.05
C TRP A 18 6.97 -18.02 -2.29
N SER A 19 6.02 -18.10 -1.36
CA SER A 19 5.62 -16.95 -0.54
C SER A 19 6.71 -16.44 0.40
N ARG A 20 7.77 -17.22 0.64
CA ARG A 20 8.95 -16.82 1.41
C ARG A 20 10.04 -16.18 0.55
N ARG A 21 9.89 -16.20 -0.77
CA ARG A 21 10.84 -15.54 -1.67
C ARG A 21 10.46 -14.08 -1.76
N ASN A 22 11.47 -13.22 -1.73
CA ASN A 22 11.28 -11.82 -2.04
C ASN A 22 10.77 -11.70 -3.48
N PHE A 23 9.77 -10.85 -3.66
CA PHE A 23 9.21 -10.51 -4.95
C PHE A 23 9.01 -9.01 -4.99
N ASP A 24 9.49 -8.38 -6.05
CA ASP A 24 9.36 -6.94 -6.25
C ASP A 24 7.97 -6.63 -6.81
N PHE A 25 6.99 -6.56 -5.91
CA PHE A 25 5.60 -6.26 -6.27
C PHE A 25 5.48 -4.89 -6.91
N VAL A 26 6.23 -3.89 -6.44
CA VAL A 26 6.21 -2.53 -7.00
C VAL A 26 6.61 -2.56 -8.47
N LYS A 27 7.76 -3.16 -8.79
CA LYS A 27 8.20 -3.28 -10.19
C LYS A 27 7.21 -4.08 -11.03
N PHE A 28 6.73 -5.21 -10.52
CA PHE A 28 5.76 -6.03 -11.25
C PHE A 28 4.47 -5.26 -11.56
N ASN A 29 3.90 -4.59 -10.55
CA ASN A 29 2.66 -3.82 -10.69
C ASN A 29 2.86 -2.61 -11.60
N ALA A 30 4.01 -1.92 -11.51
CA ALA A 30 4.37 -0.82 -12.39
C ALA A 30 4.46 -1.28 -13.86
N GLU A 31 5.17 -2.38 -14.14
CA GLU A 31 5.27 -2.93 -15.50
C GLU A 31 3.91 -3.41 -16.03
N LEU A 32 3.08 -4.00 -15.18
CA LEU A 32 1.71 -4.38 -15.55
C LEU A 32 0.89 -3.14 -15.92
N PHE A 33 0.97 -2.09 -15.12
CA PHE A 33 0.30 -0.81 -15.39
C PHE A 33 0.79 -0.20 -16.71
N LYS A 34 2.10 -0.25 -16.98
CA LYS A 34 2.67 0.23 -18.24
C LYS A 34 2.06 -0.46 -19.47
N GLN A 35 1.79 -1.76 -19.37
CA GLN A 35 1.24 -2.55 -20.46
C GLN A 35 -0.27 -2.36 -20.65
N THR A 36 -1.00 -1.99 -19.60
CA THR A 36 -2.48 -1.96 -19.64
C THR A 36 -3.08 -0.57 -19.78
N LEU A 37 -2.44 0.48 -19.23
CA LEU A 37 -3.11 1.76 -18.95
C LEU A 37 -2.38 3.01 -19.48
N LEU A 38 -1.19 2.89 -20.07
CA LEU A 38 -0.40 4.07 -20.49
C LEU A 38 -0.95 4.86 -21.70
N ASN A 39 -2.03 4.40 -22.34
CA ASN A 39 -2.59 5.08 -23.51
C ASN A 39 -3.88 5.81 -23.14
N ASP A 40 -3.82 7.12 -22.93
CA ASP A 40 -4.99 8.04 -22.87
C ASP A 40 -5.86 7.96 -21.60
N HIS A 41 -5.25 7.64 -20.44
CA HIS A 41 -5.92 7.62 -19.14
C HIS A 41 -5.34 8.65 -18.17
N GLU A 42 -6.21 9.48 -17.59
CA GLU A 42 -5.85 10.38 -16.50
C GLU A 42 -5.79 9.59 -15.19
N CYS A 43 -4.58 9.47 -14.62
CA CYS A 43 -4.34 8.70 -13.41
C CYS A 43 -3.80 9.57 -12.28
N VAL A 44 -4.21 9.24 -11.06
CA VAL A 44 -3.68 9.83 -9.82
C VAL A 44 -3.23 8.72 -8.88
N ALA A 45 -2.22 8.97 -8.06
CA ALA A 45 -1.92 8.08 -6.96
C ALA A 45 -2.91 8.35 -5.81
N ALA A 46 -3.25 7.32 -5.04
CA ALA A 46 -3.93 7.50 -3.77
C ALA A 46 -3.24 6.68 -2.67
N ILE A 47 -3.23 7.21 -1.45
CA ILE A 47 -2.74 6.52 -0.26
C ILE A 47 -3.85 6.41 0.78
N ASP A 48 -3.97 5.23 1.37
CA ASP A 48 -4.84 4.99 2.52
C ASP A 48 -4.27 3.89 3.43
N ALA A 49 -4.77 3.80 4.66
CA ALA A 49 -4.43 2.76 5.62
C ALA A 49 -5.65 1.89 5.93
N SER A 50 -5.49 0.57 5.83
CA SER A 50 -6.57 -0.39 6.04
C SER A 50 -6.32 -1.26 7.28
N PHE A 51 -7.32 -1.34 8.15
CA PHE A 51 -7.32 -2.23 9.30
C PHE A 51 -7.51 -3.70 8.88
N ILE A 52 -6.73 -4.59 9.49
CA ILE A 52 -6.86 -6.03 9.33
C ILE A 52 -7.08 -6.67 10.71
N ASN A 53 -8.26 -7.27 10.88
CA ASN A 53 -8.58 -8.00 12.10
C ASN A 53 -7.63 -9.20 12.26
N LYS A 54 -7.05 -9.35 13.46
CA LYS A 54 -6.16 -10.46 13.78
C LYS A 54 -6.41 -11.00 15.19
N SER A 55 -6.79 -12.27 15.28
CA SER A 55 -7.06 -12.97 16.55
C SER A 55 -5.80 -13.50 17.26
N GLY A 56 -4.72 -13.71 16.51
CA GLY A 56 -3.44 -14.20 17.06
C GLY A 56 -2.73 -13.14 17.90
N LYS A 57 -1.93 -13.58 18.88
CA LYS A 57 -1.20 -12.67 19.79
C LYS A 57 0.28 -12.45 19.47
N LYS A 58 0.84 -13.26 18.56
CA LYS A 58 2.28 -13.33 18.26
C LYS A 58 2.65 -12.80 16.87
N THR A 59 1.71 -12.16 16.18
CA THR A 59 1.99 -11.56 14.86
C THR A 59 2.67 -10.21 15.10
N GLU A 60 3.79 -9.98 14.42
CA GLU A 60 4.48 -8.70 14.43
C GLU A 60 3.57 -7.57 13.90
N GLY A 61 3.75 -6.35 14.41
CA GLY A 61 2.92 -5.19 14.06
C GLY A 61 1.50 -5.19 14.65
N LEU A 62 1.19 -6.11 15.58
CA LEU A 62 -0.06 -6.06 16.35
C LEU A 62 -0.11 -4.80 17.20
N GLY A 63 -1.10 -3.95 16.92
CA GLY A 63 -1.30 -2.66 17.58
C GLY A 63 -2.78 -2.29 17.64
N TRP A 64 -3.04 -1.10 18.16
CA TRP A 64 -4.37 -0.48 18.12
C TRP A 64 -4.45 0.46 16.91
N TYR A 65 -5.42 0.21 16.03
CA TYR A 65 -5.62 0.95 14.78
C TYR A 65 -7.11 1.25 14.60
N TYR A 66 -7.44 2.29 13.84
CA TYR A 66 -8.83 2.67 13.61
C TYR A 66 -9.49 1.68 12.63
N ASN A 67 -10.61 1.08 13.05
CA ASN A 67 -11.44 0.25 12.18
C ASN A 67 -12.66 1.07 11.75
N GLY A 68 -12.66 1.54 10.50
CA GLY A 68 -13.75 2.33 9.93
C GLY A 68 -15.12 1.65 10.00
N SER A 69 -15.18 0.33 9.81
CA SER A 69 -16.43 -0.43 9.89
C SER A 69 -17.00 -0.51 11.31
N ALA A 70 -16.14 -0.45 12.32
CA ALA A 70 -16.55 -0.43 13.74
C ALA A 70 -16.67 0.99 14.31
N GLY A 71 -16.22 2.02 13.57
CA GLY A 71 -16.15 3.40 14.03
C GLY A 71 -15.23 3.60 15.24
N ALA A 72 -14.32 2.66 15.51
CA ALA A 72 -13.54 2.62 16.75
C ALA A 72 -12.16 2.02 16.55
N SER A 73 -11.23 2.35 17.45
CA SER A 73 -9.92 1.71 17.50
C SER A 73 -10.04 0.27 17.98
N GLN A 74 -9.46 -0.67 17.25
CA GLN A 74 -9.44 -2.09 17.58
C GLN A 74 -8.02 -2.64 17.51
N ARG A 75 -7.78 -3.70 18.28
CA ARG A 75 -6.51 -4.41 18.22
C ARG A 75 -6.45 -5.27 16.97
N GLY A 76 -5.42 -5.07 16.15
CA GLY A 76 -5.23 -5.81 14.90
C GLY A 76 -3.93 -5.42 14.21
N LEU A 77 -3.91 -5.54 12.89
CA LEU A 77 -2.82 -5.07 12.03
C LEU A 77 -3.34 -3.91 11.18
N GLU A 78 -2.44 -3.18 10.56
CA GLU A 78 -2.76 -2.16 9.57
C GLU A 78 -1.79 -2.27 8.40
N ILE A 79 -2.29 -1.97 7.21
CA ILE A 79 -1.49 -1.89 6.00
C ILE A 79 -1.72 -0.53 5.36
N SER A 80 -0.63 0.21 5.12
CA SER A 80 -0.62 1.37 4.24
C SER A 80 -0.57 0.88 2.80
N MET A 81 -1.50 1.33 1.97
CA MET A 81 -1.61 0.96 0.57
C MET A 81 -1.48 2.20 -0.31
N ILE A 82 -0.66 2.10 -1.35
CA ILE A 82 -0.57 3.10 -2.41
C ILE A 82 -1.09 2.45 -3.68
N CYS A 83 -2.06 3.09 -4.31
CA CYS A 83 -2.66 2.64 -5.56
C CYS A 83 -2.57 3.73 -6.63
N ILE A 84 -2.71 3.29 -7.88
CA ILE A 84 -2.88 4.15 -9.04
C ILE A 84 -4.35 4.07 -9.42
N THR A 85 -5.04 5.20 -9.35
CA THR A 85 -6.46 5.33 -9.67
C THR A 85 -6.62 5.92 -11.06
N ASP A 86 -7.19 5.14 -11.97
CA ASP A 86 -7.62 5.62 -13.27
C ASP A 86 -8.98 6.31 -13.12
N LEU A 87 -9.01 7.61 -13.41
CA LEU A 87 -10.21 8.43 -13.27
C LEU A 87 -11.29 8.08 -14.30
N LYS A 88 -10.89 7.58 -15.47
CA LYS A 88 -11.82 7.25 -16.56
C LYS A 88 -12.59 5.95 -16.26
N SER A 89 -11.89 4.93 -15.77
CA SER A 89 -12.51 3.66 -15.38
C SER A 89 -13.01 3.63 -13.93
N ASN A 90 -12.74 4.69 -13.15
CA ASN A 90 -13.05 4.76 -11.71
C ASN A 90 -12.52 3.53 -10.95
N THR A 91 -11.30 3.11 -11.28
CA THR A 91 -10.71 1.86 -10.76
C THR A 91 -9.33 2.14 -10.18
N ALA A 92 -9.09 1.63 -8.98
CA ALA A 92 -7.81 1.70 -8.29
C ALA A 92 -7.03 0.39 -8.43
N TYR A 93 -5.78 0.50 -8.87
CA TYR A 93 -4.85 -0.61 -9.04
C TYR A 93 -3.75 -0.51 -8.00
N ALA A 94 -3.57 -1.55 -7.18
CA ALA A 94 -2.56 -1.56 -6.13
C ALA A 94 -1.14 -1.47 -6.72
N LEU A 95 -0.33 -0.53 -6.23
CA LEU A 95 1.09 -0.43 -6.56
C LEU A 95 1.94 -1.10 -5.48
N ASP A 96 1.74 -0.71 -4.22
CA ASP A 96 2.42 -1.29 -3.07
C ASP A 96 1.52 -1.35 -1.84
N ALA A 97 1.84 -2.28 -0.94
CA ALA A 97 1.17 -2.46 0.33
C ALA A 97 2.21 -2.79 1.41
N GLN A 98 2.37 -1.89 2.38
CA GLN A 98 3.32 -2.02 3.46
C GLN A 98 2.59 -2.16 4.79
N GLN A 99 2.94 -3.17 5.58
CA GLN A 99 2.44 -3.32 6.94
C GLN A 99 2.95 -2.15 7.80
N THR A 100 2.05 -1.52 8.55
CA THR A 100 2.42 -0.54 9.58
C THR A 100 3.02 -1.28 10.77
N ILE A 101 4.28 -0.97 11.09
CA ILE A 101 4.97 -1.49 12.27
C ILE A 101 5.44 -0.27 13.07
N ASP A 102 4.99 -0.16 14.33
CA ASP A 102 5.40 0.95 15.19
C ASP A 102 6.91 0.87 15.46
N GLU A 103 7.64 1.92 15.07
CA GLU A 103 9.08 2.05 15.27
C GLU A 103 9.38 3.07 16.37
N GLU A 104 10.34 2.77 17.25
CA GLU A 104 10.71 3.68 18.34
C GLU A 104 11.22 5.01 17.78
N GLY A 105 10.64 6.12 18.27
CA GLY A 105 11.00 7.47 17.81
C GLY A 105 10.35 7.91 16.50
N GLN A 106 9.51 7.09 15.86
CA GLN A 106 8.73 7.47 14.68
C GLN A 106 7.22 7.42 14.94
N SER A 107 6.52 8.43 14.44
CA SER A 107 5.07 8.41 14.38
C SER A 107 4.58 7.67 13.14
N ARG A 108 3.39 7.06 13.19
CA ARG A 108 2.81 6.36 12.04
C ARG A 108 2.66 7.25 10.81
N ILE A 109 2.40 8.53 11.00
CA ILE A 109 2.33 9.49 9.89
C ILE A 109 3.69 9.65 9.19
N GLU A 110 4.82 9.53 9.91
CA GLU A 110 6.15 9.49 9.30
C GLU A 110 6.36 8.18 8.54
N LEU A 111 5.88 7.05 9.06
CA LEU A 111 5.93 5.76 8.36
C LEU A 111 5.18 5.82 7.01
N TYR A 112 3.97 6.39 7.00
CA TYR A 112 3.20 6.54 5.75
C TYR A 112 3.88 7.51 4.78
N ALA A 113 4.44 8.62 5.30
CA ALA A 113 5.18 9.58 4.49
C ALA A 113 6.41 8.95 3.84
N ASN A 114 7.15 8.14 4.60
CA ASN A 114 8.31 7.39 4.10
C ASN A 114 7.90 6.37 3.03
N HIS A 115 6.77 5.68 3.22
CA HIS A 115 6.22 4.76 2.23
C HIS A 115 5.90 5.48 0.89
N ALA A 116 5.19 6.61 0.95
CA ALA A 116 4.88 7.41 -0.23
C ALA A 116 6.12 8.02 -0.90
N ALA A 117 7.03 8.59 -0.11
CA ALA A 117 8.27 9.18 -0.62
C ALA A 117 9.17 8.14 -1.30
N LYS A 118 9.21 6.91 -0.77
CA LYS A 118 9.94 5.79 -1.38
C LYS A 118 9.38 5.41 -2.76
N LEU A 119 8.07 5.51 -2.98
CA LEU A 119 7.44 5.17 -4.26
C LEU A 119 7.35 6.35 -5.23
N ALA A 120 7.61 7.58 -4.79
CA ALA A 120 7.53 8.76 -5.63
C ALA A 120 8.34 8.65 -6.94
N PRO A 121 9.58 8.12 -6.97
CA PRO A 121 10.30 7.94 -8.23
C PRO A 121 9.57 7.02 -9.22
N THR A 122 8.99 5.92 -8.74
CA THR A 122 8.21 4.99 -9.57
C THR A 122 6.94 5.66 -10.08
N LEU A 123 6.22 6.39 -9.24
CA LEU A 123 5.01 7.12 -9.63
C LEU A 123 5.31 8.17 -10.71
N LEU A 124 6.39 8.93 -10.54
CA LEU A 124 6.82 9.94 -11.51
C LEU A 124 7.26 9.32 -12.85
N ASP A 125 7.95 8.18 -12.83
CA ASP A 125 8.30 7.41 -14.05
C ASP A 125 7.06 6.92 -14.80
N LEU A 126 5.98 6.65 -14.08
CA LEU A 126 4.66 6.32 -14.65
C LEU A 126 3.85 7.55 -15.09
N GLY A 127 4.41 8.77 -14.96
CA GLY A 127 3.74 10.01 -15.31
C GLY A 127 2.75 10.54 -14.27
N ILE A 128 2.68 9.93 -13.09
CA ILE A 128 1.73 10.26 -12.03
C ILE A 128 2.33 11.35 -11.14
N ARG A 129 1.66 12.51 -11.08
CA ARG A 129 2.14 13.67 -10.32
C ARG A 129 1.34 13.99 -9.08
N TYR A 130 0.07 13.58 -9.02
CA TYR A 130 -0.83 13.89 -7.92
C TYR A 130 -0.98 12.68 -7.01
N LEU A 131 -0.86 12.90 -5.70
CA LEU A 131 -1.12 11.95 -4.64
C LEU A 131 -2.34 12.42 -3.85
N ALA A 132 -3.46 11.73 -4.01
CA ALA A 132 -4.65 11.93 -3.19
C ALA A 132 -4.48 11.22 -1.84
N ALA A 133 -4.85 11.91 -0.76
CA ALA A 133 -4.86 11.35 0.58
C ALA A 133 -6.08 11.89 1.34
N ASP A 134 -6.56 11.16 2.34
CA ASP A 134 -7.65 11.63 3.18
C ASP A 134 -7.21 12.77 4.14
N ALA A 135 -8.17 13.30 4.91
CA ALA A 135 -7.92 14.39 5.85
C ALA A 135 -6.99 14.01 7.02
N TYR A 136 -6.80 12.72 7.32
CA TYR A 136 -5.85 12.29 8.35
C TYR A 136 -4.41 12.65 7.95
N TYR A 137 -4.09 12.61 6.66
CA TYR A 137 -2.74 12.88 6.13
C TYR A 137 -2.37 14.36 6.03
N THR A 138 -3.25 15.30 6.40
CA THR A 138 -2.97 16.75 6.33
C THR A 138 -2.01 17.26 7.41
N LYS A 139 -1.14 16.38 7.93
CA LYS A 139 -0.14 16.72 8.94
C LYS A 139 1.09 17.28 8.27
N VAL A 140 1.70 18.30 8.89
CA VAL A 140 2.94 18.93 8.42
C VAL A 140 4.02 17.89 8.14
N LYS A 141 4.19 16.89 9.02
CA LYS A 141 5.15 15.80 8.84
C LYS A 141 4.98 15.04 7.53
N PHE A 142 3.73 14.76 7.14
CA PHE A 142 3.44 14.09 5.87
C PHE A 142 3.73 15.02 4.68
N ILE A 143 3.11 16.19 4.66
CA ILE A 143 3.21 17.15 3.55
C ILE A 143 4.66 17.55 3.29
N SER A 144 5.42 17.85 4.35
CA SER A 144 6.83 18.26 4.25
C SER A 144 7.75 17.16 3.68
N ALA A 145 7.37 15.89 3.82
CA ALA A 145 8.11 14.77 3.24
C ALA A 145 7.71 14.51 1.78
N ILE A 146 6.46 14.79 1.38
CA ILE A 146 5.98 14.56 0.02
C ILE A 146 6.42 15.64 -0.96
N ILE A 147 6.29 16.93 -0.61
CA ILE A 147 6.59 18.04 -1.54
C ILE A 147 7.99 17.94 -2.18
N PRO A 148 9.08 17.65 -1.44
CA PRO A 148 10.42 17.54 -2.02
C PRO A 148 10.59 16.39 -3.03
N THR A 149 9.67 15.42 -3.05
CA THR A 149 9.74 14.29 -3.98
C THR A 149 9.29 14.65 -5.40
N GLY A 150 8.64 15.81 -5.58
CA GLY A 150 8.05 16.24 -6.85
C GLY A 150 6.57 15.83 -7.03
N LEU A 151 6.00 15.09 -6.07
CA LEU A 151 4.56 14.84 -6.02
C LEU A 151 3.79 16.05 -5.47
N HIS A 152 2.58 16.23 -5.99
CA HIS A 152 1.59 17.21 -5.55
C HIS A 152 0.56 16.50 -4.67
N ILE A 153 0.23 17.08 -3.51
CA ILE A 153 -0.75 16.57 -2.55
C ILE A 153 -1.69 17.67 -2.06
#